data_AF-A0A9D8EXZ3-F1
#
_entry.id   AF-A0A9D8EXZ3-F1
#
_cell.length_a   1.000
_cell.length_b   1.000
_cell.length_c   1.000
_cell.angle_alpha   90.00
_cell.angle_beta   90.00
_cell.angle_gamma   90.00
#
_symmetry.space_group_name_H-M   'P 1'
#
loop_
_entity.id
_entity.type
_entity.pdbx_description
1 polymer ?
#
loop_
_entity_poly.entity_id
_entity_poly.type
_entity_poly.pdbx_seq_one_letter_code
_entity_poly.pdbx_strand_id
1 'polypeptide(L)'
;MTIETFAPTFARLLLAAVCLASSVSCGGELLRTGRAPVYLIIDNLLASGQAALRSDVVDAAGVAVDDFGTALVRAELKNPSIAATPINGVTLTRYRVGYRRTDGRNTPGVDVPFGFDGALNVTLSPGAASSAVFQLVRQQGKLEPPLRNLRGGGGLVIISTIADVTFFGRDQNGNEVTVAGNIDVQFGDF
;
A
#
# COMPACT_ATOMS: atom_id res chain seq x y z
N MET A 1 -15.45 64.00 -3.55
CA MET A 1 -15.19 62.96 -2.54
C MET A 1 -15.31 61.62 -3.24
N THR A 2 -14.22 61.12 -3.81
CA THR A 2 -14.20 59.96 -4.72
C THR A 2 -13.47 58.81 -4.05
N ILE A 3 -14.23 57.76 -3.71
CA ILE A 3 -13.80 56.49 -3.12
C ILE A 3 -13.62 55.50 -4.27
N GLU A 4 -12.50 55.48 -5.00
CA GLU A 4 -12.32 54.46 -6.07
C GLU A 4 -10.90 53.89 -6.26
N THR A 5 -9.90 54.21 -5.44
CA THR A 5 -8.51 53.77 -5.70
C THR A 5 -7.93 52.73 -4.74
N PHE A 6 -8.67 52.26 -3.72
CA PHE A 6 -8.11 51.35 -2.70
C PHE A 6 -8.32 49.84 -2.95
N ALA A 7 -9.23 49.46 -3.84
CA ALA A 7 -9.64 48.06 -4.03
C ALA A 7 -8.62 47.14 -4.76
N PRO A 8 -7.91 47.55 -5.83
CA PRO A 8 -7.14 46.61 -6.63
C PRO A 8 -5.80 46.22 -5.98
N THR A 9 -5.25 47.07 -5.12
CA THR A 9 -3.96 46.84 -4.44
C THR A 9 -4.11 45.86 -3.28
N PHE A 10 -5.21 45.93 -2.55
CA PHE A 10 -5.50 45.03 -1.43
C PHE A 10 -5.83 43.61 -1.91
N ALA A 11 -6.56 43.48 -3.03
CA ALA A 11 -6.86 42.18 -3.64
C ALA A 11 -5.61 41.45 -4.15
N ARG A 12 -4.63 42.18 -4.72
CA ARG A 12 -3.36 41.61 -5.18
C ARG A 12 -2.47 41.13 -4.02
N LEU A 13 -2.49 41.84 -2.90
CA LEU A 13 -1.74 41.48 -1.69
C LEU A 13 -2.30 40.22 -1.01
N LEU A 14 -3.63 40.09 -0.97
CA LEU A 14 -4.32 38.90 -0.46
C LEU A 14 -4.05 37.67 -1.34
N LEU A 15 -4.05 37.82 -2.66
CA LEU A 15 -3.77 36.71 -3.59
C LEU A 15 -2.32 36.22 -3.48
N ALA A 16 -1.34 37.13 -3.31
CA ALA A 16 0.06 36.78 -3.11
C ALA A 16 0.29 36.03 -1.78
N ALA A 17 -0.39 36.43 -0.70
CA ALA A 17 -0.29 35.77 0.60
C ALA A 17 -0.85 34.33 0.59
N VAL A 18 -1.94 34.09 -0.16
CA VAL A 18 -2.54 32.75 -0.30
C VAL A 18 -1.63 31.81 -1.10
N CYS A 19 -0.94 32.30 -2.13
CA CYS A 19 0.02 31.50 -2.90
C CYS A 19 1.29 31.13 -2.12
N LEU A 20 1.72 31.95 -1.16
CA LEU A 20 2.87 31.66 -0.29
C LEU A 20 2.52 30.68 0.84
N ALA A 21 1.27 30.68 1.31
CA ALA A 21 0.80 29.74 2.33
C ALA A 21 0.58 28.32 1.77
N SER A 22 0.26 28.18 0.48
CA SER A 22 0.04 26.87 -0.16
C SER A 22 1.33 26.14 -0.53
N SER A 23 2.48 26.83 -0.61
CA SER A 23 3.78 26.19 -0.92
C SER A 23 4.45 25.48 0.27
N VAL A 24 4.02 25.73 1.51
CA VAL A 24 4.67 25.16 2.70
C VAL A 24 4.27 23.69 2.94
N SER A 25 3.18 23.22 2.31
CA SER A 25 2.67 21.87 2.51
C SER A 25 3.37 20.80 1.66
N CYS A 26 3.96 21.16 0.52
CA CYS A 26 4.61 20.19 -0.37
C CYS A 26 6.10 19.93 -0.04
N GLY A 27 6.72 20.79 0.78
CA GLY A 27 8.16 20.69 1.08
C GLY A 27 8.51 19.66 2.17
N GLY A 28 7.60 19.41 3.12
CA GLY A 28 7.89 18.54 4.27
C GLY A 28 8.06 17.06 3.91
N GLU A 29 7.26 16.57 2.96
CA GLU A 29 7.22 15.15 2.57
C GLU A 29 8.39 14.79 1.63
N LEU A 30 8.63 15.61 0.60
CA LEU A 30 9.72 15.40 -0.37
C LEU A 30 11.12 15.44 0.27
N LEU A 31 11.26 16.12 1.41
CA LEU A 31 12.54 16.16 2.13
C LEU A 31 12.81 14.91 2.97
N ARG A 32 11.84 14.03 3.23
CA ARG A 32 12.01 12.89 4.16
C ARG A 32 12.11 11.53 3.47
N THR A 33 11.62 11.40 2.25
CA THR A 33 11.75 10.18 1.47
C THR A 33 13.23 9.88 1.17
N GLY A 34 13.68 8.66 1.43
CA GLY A 34 15.05 8.22 1.13
C GLY A 34 16.13 8.65 2.14
N ARG A 35 15.80 9.46 3.16
CA ARG A 35 16.74 9.89 4.20
C ARG A 35 16.98 8.89 5.32
N ALA A 36 16.09 7.91 5.49
CA ALA A 36 16.25 6.90 6.53
C ALA A 36 17.65 6.23 6.41
N PRO A 37 18.38 6.04 7.52
CA PRO A 37 19.67 5.33 7.52
C PRO A 37 19.48 3.81 7.33
N VAL A 38 18.24 3.36 7.18
CA VAL A 38 17.84 1.98 6.97
C VAL A 38 17.09 1.80 5.64
N TYR A 39 17.05 0.57 5.17
CA TYR A 39 16.17 0.11 4.10
C TYR A 39 15.44 -1.15 4.55
N LEU A 40 14.35 -1.47 3.86
CA LEU A 40 13.49 -2.59 4.20
C LEU A 40 13.69 -3.72 3.19
N ILE A 41 13.61 -4.95 3.69
CA ILE A 41 13.70 -6.17 2.90
C ILE A 41 12.50 -7.04 3.25
N ILE A 42 11.79 -7.54 2.24
CA ILE A 42 10.82 -8.61 2.40
C ILE A 42 11.58 -9.91 2.18
N ASP A 43 11.79 -10.68 3.24
CA ASP A 43 12.47 -11.98 3.17
C ASP A 43 11.53 -13.06 2.59
N ASN A 44 10.25 -12.97 2.91
CA ASN A 44 9.24 -13.87 2.37
C ASN A 44 7.86 -13.18 2.30
N LEU A 45 7.07 -13.50 1.29
CA LEU A 45 5.70 -13.05 1.12
C LEU A 45 4.83 -14.25 0.76
N LEU A 46 3.88 -14.58 1.63
CA LEU A 46 2.99 -15.71 1.47
C LEU A 46 1.53 -15.25 1.52
N ALA A 47 0.66 -15.94 0.78
CA ALA A 47 -0.78 -15.80 0.87
C ALA A 47 -1.36 -17.10 1.45
N SER A 48 -2.07 -17.00 2.57
CA SER A 48 -2.61 -18.17 3.27
C SER A 48 -1.58 -19.30 3.48
N GLY A 49 -0.31 -18.93 3.70
CA GLY A 49 0.82 -19.86 3.89
C GLY A 49 1.45 -20.42 2.61
N GLN A 50 1.02 -19.99 1.42
CA GLN A 50 1.50 -20.46 0.12
C GLN A 50 2.15 -19.32 -0.69
N ALA A 51 2.99 -19.66 -1.67
CA ALA A 51 3.67 -18.68 -2.53
C ALA A 51 2.73 -18.02 -3.57
N ALA A 52 1.55 -18.60 -3.80
CA ALA A 52 0.51 -18.07 -4.66
C ALA A 52 -0.86 -18.35 -4.03
N LEU A 53 -1.82 -17.47 -4.28
CA LEU A 53 -3.18 -17.59 -3.76
C LEU A 53 -4.14 -18.09 -4.84
N ARG A 54 -4.91 -19.13 -4.52
CA ARG A 54 -6.17 -19.42 -5.21
C ARG A 54 -7.29 -18.85 -4.36
N SER A 55 -7.74 -17.65 -4.70
CA SER A 55 -8.75 -16.91 -3.96
C SER A 55 -10.12 -17.31 -4.47
N ASP A 56 -10.88 -17.97 -3.60
CA ASP A 56 -12.26 -18.34 -3.89
C ASP A 56 -13.20 -17.13 -3.70
N VAL A 57 -14.07 -16.87 -4.67
CA VAL A 57 -14.99 -15.71 -4.62
C VAL A 57 -16.04 -15.88 -3.53
N VAL A 58 -16.48 -17.11 -3.29
CA VAL A 58 -17.36 -17.49 -2.19
C VAL A 58 -16.91 -18.84 -1.64
N ASP A 59 -17.06 -19.06 -0.33
CA ASP A 59 -16.79 -20.37 0.26
C ASP A 59 -17.89 -21.39 -0.06
N ALA A 60 -17.74 -22.62 0.46
CA ALA A 60 -18.74 -23.68 0.32
C ALA A 60 -20.14 -23.33 0.87
N ALA A 61 -20.26 -22.30 1.71
CA ALA A 61 -21.54 -21.78 2.21
C ALA A 61 -22.10 -20.63 1.34
N GLY A 62 -21.41 -20.25 0.26
CA GLY A 62 -21.78 -19.17 -0.64
C GLY A 62 -21.41 -17.77 -0.10
N VAL A 63 -20.49 -17.69 0.88
CA VAL A 63 -20.12 -16.45 1.57
C VAL A 63 -18.74 -15.97 1.12
N ALA A 64 -18.62 -14.69 0.81
CA ALA A 64 -17.33 -14.09 0.52
C ALA A 64 -16.52 -13.91 1.81
N VAL A 65 -15.30 -14.45 1.84
CA VAL A 65 -14.38 -14.36 2.98
C VAL A 65 -13.12 -13.59 2.62
N ASP A 66 -12.47 -12.96 3.60
CA ASP A 66 -11.17 -12.31 3.41
C ASP A 66 -10.06 -13.36 3.20
N ASP A 67 -9.11 -13.06 2.33
CA ASP A 67 -7.84 -13.81 2.24
C ASP A 67 -6.71 -12.98 2.83
N PHE A 68 -5.87 -13.61 3.64
CA PHE A 68 -4.77 -12.97 4.35
C PHE A 68 -3.41 -13.29 3.73
N GLY A 69 -2.52 -12.31 3.76
CA GLY A 69 -1.11 -12.45 3.45
C GLY A 69 -0.25 -12.31 4.71
N THR A 70 0.92 -12.93 4.67
CA THR A 70 1.96 -12.79 5.69
C THR A 70 3.26 -12.40 5.01
N ALA A 71 3.81 -11.25 5.40
CA ALA A 71 5.11 -10.77 4.98
C ALA A 71 6.11 -10.91 6.12
N LEU A 72 7.24 -11.56 5.88
CA LEU A 72 8.39 -11.53 6.77
C LEU A 72 9.28 -10.38 6.33
N VAL A 73 9.37 -9.32 7.14
CA VAL A 73 10.04 -8.07 6.79
C VAL A 73 11.13 -7.77 7.81
N ARG A 74 12.27 -7.28 7.35
CA ARG A 74 13.35 -6.78 8.22
C ARG A 74 13.83 -5.41 7.80
N ALA A 75 14.34 -4.66 8.77
CA ALA A 75 15.00 -3.38 8.57
C ALA A 75 16.52 -3.57 8.68
N GLU A 76 17.26 -3.12 7.66
CA GLU A 76 18.72 -3.21 7.61
C GLU A 76 19.35 -1.83 7.46
N LEU A 77 20.54 -1.66 8.01
CA LEU A 77 21.30 -0.42 7.87
C LEU A 77 21.85 -0.26 6.44
N LYS A 78 21.77 0.96 5.91
CA LYS A 78 22.43 1.31 4.64
C LYS A 78 23.95 1.25 4.75
N ASN A 79 24.50 1.60 5.91
CA ASN A 79 25.92 1.42 6.20
C ASN A 79 26.11 0.17 7.08
N PRO A 80 26.65 -0.94 6.53
CA PRO A 80 26.86 -2.17 7.30
C PRO A 80 28.06 -2.08 8.26
N SER A 81 28.89 -1.03 8.17
CA SER A 81 30.08 -0.88 9.01
C SER A 81 29.80 -0.30 10.40
N ILE A 82 28.55 0.07 10.69
CA ILE A 82 28.12 0.63 11.97
C ILE A 82 27.14 -0.32 12.65
N ALA A 83 27.24 -0.43 13.98
CA ALA A 83 26.30 -1.24 14.74
C ALA A 83 24.91 -0.60 14.75
N ALA A 84 23.87 -1.41 14.59
CA ALA A 84 22.50 -0.93 14.69
C ALA A 84 22.14 -0.56 16.13
N THR A 85 21.31 0.47 16.26
CA THR A 85 20.76 0.93 17.53
C THR A 85 19.23 0.96 17.46
N PRO A 86 18.50 1.04 18.58
CA PRO A 86 17.04 1.08 18.57
C PRO A 86 16.44 2.19 17.69
N ILE A 87 17.19 3.28 17.46
CA ILE A 87 16.75 4.40 16.60
C ILE A 87 16.58 3.99 15.13
N ASN A 88 17.25 2.92 14.72
CA ASN A 88 17.19 2.36 13.38
C ASN A 88 15.96 1.45 13.19
N GLY A 89 15.18 1.21 14.25
CA GLY A 89 13.96 0.42 14.17
C GLY A 89 12.92 1.11 13.32
N VAL A 90 12.06 0.34 12.65
CA VAL A 90 11.02 0.85 11.77
C VAL A 90 9.65 0.43 12.26
N THR A 91 8.70 1.36 12.33
CA THR A 91 7.29 1.04 12.54
C THR A 91 6.56 1.11 11.20
N LEU A 92 6.05 -0.03 10.73
CA LEU A 92 5.15 -0.12 9.59
C LEU A 92 3.75 0.33 10.04
N THR A 93 3.16 1.27 9.30
CA THR A 93 1.90 1.94 9.66
C THR A 93 0.76 1.68 8.69
N ARG A 94 1.09 1.34 7.43
CA ARG A 94 0.11 1.12 6.35
C ARG A 94 0.66 0.14 5.34
N TYR A 95 -0.23 -0.58 4.68
CA TYR A 95 0.06 -1.29 3.44
C TYR A 95 -0.94 -0.89 2.35
N ARG A 96 -0.54 -1.09 1.09
CA ARG A 96 -1.39 -0.94 -0.08
C ARG A 96 -1.33 -2.22 -0.90
N VAL A 97 -2.48 -2.71 -1.32
CA VAL A 97 -2.61 -3.80 -2.29
C VAL A 97 -3.15 -3.22 -3.60
N GLY A 98 -2.44 -3.46 -4.69
CA GLY A 98 -2.91 -3.24 -6.06
C GLY A 98 -2.94 -4.57 -6.81
N TYR A 99 -3.70 -4.63 -7.90
CA TYR A 99 -3.77 -5.81 -8.77
C TYR A 99 -3.47 -5.41 -10.20
N ARG A 100 -2.74 -6.28 -10.89
CA ARG A 100 -2.49 -6.14 -12.33
C ARG A 100 -2.47 -7.49 -13.03
N ARG A 101 -2.82 -7.51 -14.30
CA ARG A 101 -2.69 -8.63 -15.22
C ARG A 101 -1.49 -8.40 -16.14
N THR A 102 -0.90 -9.51 -16.57
CA THR A 102 0.24 -9.53 -17.50
C THR A 102 -0.17 -9.30 -18.95
N ASP A 103 -1.45 -9.45 -19.30
CA ASP A 103 -2.00 -9.23 -20.65
C ASP A 103 -2.31 -7.75 -20.95
N GLY A 104 -1.97 -6.84 -20.05
CA GLY A 104 -2.13 -5.39 -20.22
C GLY A 104 -3.53 -4.86 -19.89
N ARG A 105 -4.54 -5.73 -19.71
CA ARG A 105 -5.88 -5.33 -19.28
C ARG A 105 -5.89 -5.09 -17.77
N ASN A 106 -5.96 -3.83 -17.35
CA ASN A 106 -5.70 -3.44 -15.95
C ASN A 106 -6.70 -2.43 -15.40
N THR A 107 -7.90 -2.32 -15.99
CA THR A 107 -8.91 -1.37 -15.54
C THR A 107 -9.55 -1.86 -14.23
N PRO A 108 -9.42 -1.14 -13.10
CA PRO A 108 -10.04 -1.56 -11.84
C PRO A 108 -11.57 -1.60 -11.94
N GLY A 109 -12.18 -2.62 -11.35
CA GLY A 109 -13.63 -2.87 -11.41
C GLY A 109 -14.11 -3.52 -12.71
N VAL A 110 -13.22 -3.75 -13.68
CA VAL A 110 -13.55 -4.36 -14.98
C VAL A 110 -12.63 -5.53 -15.29
N ASP A 111 -11.31 -5.31 -15.26
CA ASP A 111 -10.31 -6.35 -15.56
C ASP A 111 -9.68 -6.93 -14.29
N VAL A 112 -9.54 -6.10 -13.26
CA VAL A 112 -8.95 -6.42 -11.96
C VAL A 112 -9.77 -5.83 -10.81
N PRO A 113 -9.68 -6.35 -9.59
CA PRO A 113 -10.34 -5.76 -8.42
C PRO A 113 -9.81 -4.35 -8.11
N PHE A 114 -10.58 -3.57 -7.36
CA PHE A 114 -10.08 -2.30 -6.82
C PHE A 114 -8.96 -2.54 -5.81
N GLY A 115 -7.85 -1.83 -5.99
CA GLY A 115 -6.79 -1.77 -4.99
C GLY A 115 -7.25 -1.04 -3.73
N PHE A 116 -6.54 -1.26 -2.63
CA PHE A 116 -6.92 -0.69 -1.34
C PHE A 116 -5.73 -0.45 -0.42
N ASP A 117 -5.98 0.38 0.59
CA ASP A 117 -5.07 0.63 1.70
C ASP A 117 -5.61 -0.01 2.98
N GLY A 118 -4.70 -0.52 3.81
CA GLY A 118 -5.02 -1.05 5.12
C GLY A 118 -4.02 -0.57 6.18
N ALA A 119 -4.50 -0.43 7.42
CA ALA A 119 -3.65 -0.08 8.55
C ALA A 119 -2.77 -1.27 8.95
N LEU A 120 -1.56 -0.97 9.41
CA LEU A 120 -0.62 -1.94 9.97
C LEU A 120 0.04 -1.31 11.20
N ASN A 121 0.42 -2.10 12.20
CA ASN A 121 1.14 -1.62 13.38
C ASN A 121 2.19 -2.65 13.77
N VAL A 122 3.29 -2.72 13.03
CA VAL A 122 4.37 -3.70 13.24
C VAL A 122 5.68 -2.96 13.37
N THR A 123 6.37 -3.14 14.50
CA THR A 123 7.71 -2.58 14.74
C THR A 123 8.77 -3.62 14.40
N LEU A 124 9.64 -3.28 13.46
CA LEU A 124 10.79 -4.05 13.02
C LEU A 124 12.00 -3.63 13.87
N SER A 125 12.54 -4.57 14.63
CA SER A 125 13.84 -4.40 15.25
C SER A 125 14.93 -4.43 14.17
N PRO A 126 15.97 -3.58 14.24
CA PRO A 126 17.06 -3.58 13.28
C PRO A 126 17.75 -4.95 13.21
N GLY A 127 18.01 -5.45 12.00
CA GLY A 127 18.70 -6.72 11.78
C GLY A 127 17.89 -7.98 12.13
N ALA A 128 16.62 -7.83 12.53
CA ALA A 128 15.73 -8.94 12.84
C ALA A 128 14.48 -8.90 11.97
N ALA A 129 14.07 -10.06 11.47
CA ALA A 129 12.83 -10.18 10.72
C ALA A 129 11.62 -10.26 11.65
N SER A 130 10.53 -9.60 11.26
CA SER A 130 9.25 -9.61 11.96
C SER A 130 8.12 -9.92 10.99
N SER A 131 7.10 -10.61 11.49
CA SER A 131 5.93 -11.01 10.69
C SER A 131 4.89 -9.89 10.67
N ALA A 132 4.49 -9.47 9.47
CA ALA A 132 3.38 -8.58 9.22
C ALA A 132 2.24 -9.36 8.54
N VAL A 133 1.13 -9.53 9.25
CA VAL A 133 -0.10 -10.13 8.71
C VAL A 133 -1.00 -9.01 8.20
N PHE A 134 -1.53 -9.16 7.00
CA PHE A 134 -2.34 -8.16 6.32
C PHE A 134 -3.44 -8.82 5.49
N GLN A 135 -4.52 -8.09 5.17
CA GLN A 135 -5.52 -8.59 4.21
C GLN A 135 -4.94 -8.47 2.81
N LEU A 136 -4.94 -9.57 2.05
CA LEU A 136 -4.50 -9.58 0.66
C LEU A 136 -5.69 -9.42 -0.30
N VAL A 137 -6.84 -10.01 0.03
CA VAL A 137 -8.10 -9.86 -0.71
C VAL A 137 -9.21 -9.60 0.30
N ARG A 138 -9.97 -8.53 0.10
CA ARG A 138 -11.09 -8.19 0.97
C ARG A 138 -12.38 -8.85 0.48
N GLN A 139 -13.21 -9.32 1.40
CA GLN A 139 -14.54 -9.84 1.14
C GLN A 139 -15.37 -8.88 0.30
N GLN A 140 -15.28 -7.57 0.58
CA GLN A 140 -15.98 -6.54 -0.20
C GLN A 140 -15.59 -6.58 -1.69
N GLY A 141 -14.30 -6.76 -1.98
CA GLY A 141 -13.81 -6.86 -3.37
C GLY A 141 -14.37 -8.08 -4.10
N LYS A 142 -14.68 -9.17 -3.38
CA LYS A 142 -15.35 -10.37 -3.91
C LYS A 142 -16.85 -10.17 -4.16
N LEU A 143 -17.45 -9.09 -3.64
CA LEU A 143 -18.85 -8.72 -3.86
C LEU A 143 -19.03 -7.75 -5.03
N GLU A 144 -17.95 -7.29 -5.65
CA GLU A 144 -17.96 -6.31 -6.73
C GLU A 144 -17.40 -6.92 -8.04
N PRO A 145 -17.76 -6.38 -9.21
CA PRO A 145 -17.07 -6.73 -10.46
C PRO A 145 -15.56 -6.41 -10.37
N PRO A 146 -14.68 -7.19 -11.03
CA PRO A 146 -15.01 -8.33 -11.88
C PRO A 146 -15.23 -9.65 -11.13
N LEU A 147 -14.87 -9.73 -9.85
CA LEU A 147 -14.84 -11.00 -9.10
C LEU A 147 -16.23 -11.59 -8.91
N ARG A 148 -17.23 -10.75 -8.64
CA ARG A 148 -18.62 -11.20 -8.50
C ARG A 148 -19.12 -11.97 -9.73
N ASN A 149 -18.62 -11.65 -10.92
CA ASN A 149 -19.04 -12.28 -12.17
C ASN A 149 -18.48 -13.70 -12.36
N LEU A 150 -17.52 -14.11 -11.52
CA LEU A 150 -16.95 -15.46 -11.54
C LEU A 150 -17.83 -16.49 -10.84
N ARG A 151 -18.81 -16.05 -10.05
CA ARG A 151 -19.72 -16.92 -9.28
C ARG A 151 -20.58 -17.78 -10.21
N GLY A 152 -20.75 -19.05 -9.84
CA GLY A 152 -21.42 -20.07 -10.63
C GLY A 152 -20.55 -20.58 -11.80
N GLY A 153 -19.28 -20.16 -11.89
CA GLY A 153 -18.36 -20.55 -12.95
C GLY A 153 -17.65 -21.88 -12.71
N GLY A 154 -17.72 -22.45 -11.50
CA GLY A 154 -17.15 -23.76 -11.15
C GLY A 154 -15.66 -23.90 -11.49
N GLY A 155 -14.89 -22.82 -11.32
CA GLY A 155 -13.46 -22.76 -11.60
C GLY A 155 -13.09 -22.75 -13.09
N LEU A 156 -14.06 -22.75 -14.01
CA LEU A 156 -13.81 -22.70 -15.46
C LEU A 156 -13.44 -21.30 -15.95
N VAL A 157 -13.84 -20.26 -15.21
CA VAL A 157 -13.51 -18.87 -15.49
C VAL A 157 -12.61 -18.35 -14.39
N ILE A 158 -11.37 -18.02 -14.74
CA ILE A 158 -10.34 -17.57 -13.79
C ILE A 158 -9.81 -16.21 -14.21
N ILE A 159 -9.61 -15.33 -13.24
CA ILE A 159 -8.86 -14.09 -13.41
C ILE A 159 -7.52 -14.24 -12.69
N SER A 160 -6.44 -14.35 -13.48
CA SER A 160 -5.06 -14.41 -12.96
C SER A 160 -4.49 -13.00 -12.87
N THR A 161 -4.05 -12.62 -11.67
CA THR A 161 -3.46 -11.31 -11.40
C THR A 161 -2.17 -11.48 -10.61
N ILE A 162 -1.35 -10.44 -10.66
CA ILE A 162 -0.26 -10.21 -9.73
C ILE A 162 -0.76 -9.14 -8.76
N ALA A 163 -0.79 -9.46 -7.47
CA ALA A 163 -1.05 -8.50 -6.43
C ALA A 163 0.26 -7.81 -6.04
N ASP A 164 0.34 -6.50 -6.26
CA ASP A 164 1.47 -5.67 -5.83
C ASP A 164 1.17 -5.16 -4.42
N VAL A 165 1.98 -5.56 -3.44
CA VAL A 165 1.83 -5.20 -2.03
C VAL A 165 2.94 -4.25 -1.63
N THR A 166 2.58 -3.03 -1.21
CA THR A 166 3.54 -2.02 -0.76
C THR A 166 3.33 -1.73 0.73
N PHE A 167 4.38 -1.88 1.53
CA PHE A 167 4.40 -1.51 2.93
C PHE A 167 5.00 -0.12 3.10
N PHE A 168 4.43 0.65 4.02
CA PHE A 168 4.84 2.00 4.37
C PHE A 168 5.06 2.09 5.87
N GLY A 169 6.11 2.79 6.27
CA GLY A 169 6.43 3.01 7.67
C GLY A 169 7.38 4.17 7.87
N ARG A 170 7.82 4.32 9.12
CA ARG A 170 8.80 5.32 9.52
C ARG A 170 9.84 4.70 10.44
N ASP A 171 11.10 5.14 10.33
CA ASP A 171 12.10 4.85 11.35
C ASP A 171 11.79 5.60 12.66
N GLN A 172 12.52 5.33 13.74
CA GLN A 172 12.29 6.02 15.03
C GLN A 172 12.72 7.50 15.00
N ASN A 173 13.36 7.97 13.92
CA ASN A 173 13.65 9.38 13.66
C ASN A 173 12.58 10.06 12.80
N GLY A 174 11.52 9.34 12.42
CA GLY A 174 10.43 9.85 11.60
C GLY A 174 10.73 9.95 10.11
N ASN A 175 11.84 9.37 9.62
CA ASN A 175 12.11 9.27 8.19
C ASN A 175 11.25 8.17 7.57
N GLU A 176 10.80 8.39 6.35
CA GLU A 176 9.91 7.45 5.67
C GLU A 176 10.68 6.30 5.04
N VAL A 177 10.07 5.13 5.10
CA VAL A 177 10.58 3.89 4.51
C VAL A 177 9.44 3.14 3.84
N THR A 178 9.76 2.48 2.73
CA THR A 178 8.81 1.68 1.98
C THR A 178 9.50 0.47 1.36
N VAL A 179 8.75 -0.60 1.17
CA VAL A 179 9.16 -1.79 0.43
C VAL A 179 7.96 -2.39 -0.27
N ALA A 180 8.16 -2.90 -1.47
CA ALA A 180 7.13 -3.57 -2.25
C ALA A 180 7.53 -5.02 -2.54
N GLY A 181 6.54 -5.89 -2.51
CA GLY A 181 6.61 -7.28 -2.95
C GLY A 181 5.42 -7.58 -3.85
N ASN A 182 5.45 -8.74 -4.49
CA ASN A 182 4.34 -9.18 -5.33
C ASN A 182 4.01 -10.65 -5.05
N ILE A 183 2.75 -11.00 -5.31
CA ILE A 183 2.26 -12.36 -5.15
C ILE A 183 1.24 -12.68 -6.24
N ASP A 184 1.31 -13.88 -6.78
CA ASP A 184 0.33 -14.35 -7.77
C ASP A 184 -1.00 -14.66 -7.07
N VAL A 185 -2.08 -14.15 -7.64
CA VAL A 185 -3.45 -14.39 -7.16
C VAL A 185 -4.34 -14.81 -8.33
N GLN A 186 -4.91 -16.00 -8.20
CA GLN A 186 -5.90 -16.55 -9.13
C GLN A 186 -7.27 -16.48 -8.47
N PHE A 187 -8.16 -15.68 -9.04
CA PHE A 187 -9.55 -15.60 -8.59
C PHE A 187 -10.42 -16.56 -9.38
N GLY A 188 -11.27 -17.30 -8.67
CA GLY A 188 -12.24 -18.23 -9.24
C GLY A 188 -13.35 -18.55 -8.22
N ASP A 189 -14.32 -19.33 -8.66
CA ASP A 189 -15.37 -19.92 -7.81
C ASP A 189 -15.09 -21.42 -7.74
N PHE A 190 -14.38 -21.87 -6.70
CA PHE A 190 -13.69 -23.17 -6.66
C PHE A 190 -14.47 -24.31 -5.99
#